data_AF-A0A2S7Q6N7-F1
#
_entry.id   AF-A0A2S7Q6N7-F1
#
_cell.length_a   1.000
_cell.length_b   1.000
_cell.length_c   1.000
_cell.angle_alpha   90.00
_cell.angle_beta   90.00
_cell.angle_gamma   90.00
#
_symmetry.space_group_name_H-M   'P 1'
#
loop_
_entity.id
_entity.type
_entity.pdbx_description
1 polymer ?
#
loop_
_entity_poly.entity_id
_entity_poly.type
_entity_poly.pdbx_seq_one_letter_code
_entity_poly.pdbx_strand_id
1 'polypeptide(L)'
;MRPEESESKRIACPALLDGRYDHLRNGDAKPKYFFTLNLRQCIEVLPQLLGAVIEAIRFLGPQNCVLSIVEGNSDDGTFEVLRLLKPALHGTGIRYFFESSDIDSHSTDRIAALSQLRNLALKPLTESQDEYSPNTTIVFLNDISICLEDILEIIHQKVYQKADMTCAMDWAHVMSEPTFYDVWISRGITGDSFFDIPADGSWDLAPNLFWNDPITRDLYQAHKPFQVFSCWNGIAAIIGEPFMTGSIAFRAPKEEECFQGEPSLLAKDMWNLGHGKIAVIPSVNVEYSNERTTKIKGEKGFTSEWVEKERDTESTRIVWQEEPPAKVRCMRSWTAQTWEVWNEGLI
;
A
#
# COMPACT_ATOMS: atom_id res chain seq x y z
N MET A 1 5.41 -5.07 42.11
CA MET A 1 6.02 -5.76 40.96
C MET A 1 6.26 -4.68 39.91
N ARG A 2 7.49 -4.52 39.43
CA ARG A 2 7.79 -3.64 38.30
C ARG A 2 7.16 -4.27 37.05
N PRO A 3 6.40 -3.53 36.23
CA PRO A 3 6.11 -3.99 34.89
C PRO A 3 7.48 -4.16 34.21
N GLU A 4 7.76 -5.36 33.71
CA GLU A 4 8.78 -5.49 32.67
C GLU A 4 8.24 -4.69 31.49
N GLU A 5 8.74 -3.47 31.32
CA GLU A 5 8.59 -2.72 30.08
C GLU A 5 9.23 -3.58 29.00
N SER A 6 8.39 -4.36 28.31
CA SER A 6 8.69 -4.75 26.94
C SER A 6 8.78 -3.44 26.15
N GLU A 7 9.94 -2.79 26.16
CA GLU A 7 10.25 -1.75 25.19
C GLU A 7 10.04 -2.39 23.82
N SER A 8 8.89 -2.10 23.20
CA SER A 8 8.63 -2.42 21.80
C SER A 8 9.72 -1.72 21.00
N LYS A 9 10.77 -2.46 20.66
CA LYS A 9 11.98 -1.91 20.05
C LYS A 9 11.59 -1.34 18.70
N ARG A 10 11.64 -0.01 18.57
CA ARG A 10 11.46 0.68 17.30
C ARG A 10 12.45 0.14 16.27
N ILE A 11 12.07 0.24 15.00
CA ILE A 11 12.96 -0.15 13.90
C ILE A 11 14.08 0.90 13.80
N ALA A 12 15.32 0.44 13.64
CA ALA A 12 16.45 1.32 13.34
C ALA A 12 16.39 1.73 11.86
N CYS A 13 15.61 2.77 11.54
CA CYS A 13 15.48 3.27 10.18
C CYS A 13 16.75 4.01 9.71
N PRO A 14 17.23 3.75 8.49
CA PRO A 14 18.35 4.48 7.89
C PRO A 14 18.05 5.97 7.69
N ALA A 15 19.12 6.77 7.63
CA ALA A 15 19.03 8.15 7.19
C ALA A 15 18.72 8.21 5.68
N LEU A 16 18.04 9.26 5.24
CA LEU A 16 17.73 9.45 3.84
C LEU A 16 18.99 9.63 3.00
N LEU A 17 18.96 9.03 1.80
CA LEU A 17 19.97 9.28 0.79
C LEU A 17 19.85 10.70 0.25
N ASP A 18 20.98 11.39 0.20
CA ASP A 18 21.03 12.79 -0.19
C ASP A 18 20.55 12.97 -1.65
N GLY A 19 19.72 14.00 -1.87
CA GLY A 19 19.22 14.45 -3.17
C GLY A 19 18.13 13.62 -3.86
N ARG A 20 17.98 12.30 -3.60
CA ARG A 20 17.08 11.42 -4.38
C ARG A 20 15.63 11.91 -4.38
N TYR A 21 15.13 12.32 -3.22
CA TYR A 21 13.73 12.67 -3.00
C TYR A 21 13.43 14.17 -3.05
N ASP A 22 14.43 15.03 -3.28
CA ASP A 22 14.26 16.49 -3.16
C ASP A 22 13.23 17.06 -4.14
N HIS A 23 13.10 16.46 -5.32
CA HIS A 23 12.10 16.85 -6.33
C HIS A 23 10.64 16.68 -5.84
N LEU A 24 10.40 15.87 -4.80
CA LEU A 24 9.08 15.70 -4.19
C LEU A 24 8.66 16.90 -3.33
N ARG A 25 9.60 17.76 -2.93
CA ARG A 25 9.31 18.98 -2.14
C ARG A 25 8.71 20.12 -2.95
N ASN A 26 8.68 19.98 -4.29
CA ASN A 26 8.04 20.94 -5.18
C ASN A 26 6.53 20.95 -4.93
N GLY A 27 6.08 21.95 -4.16
CA GLY A 27 4.68 22.12 -3.78
C GLY A 27 3.81 22.64 -4.92
N ASP A 28 2.52 22.30 -4.84
CA ASP A 28 1.47 22.92 -5.63
C ASP A 28 0.83 24.07 -4.83
N ALA A 29 -0.04 24.87 -5.47
CA ALA A 29 -0.82 25.90 -4.76
C ALA A 29 -1.82 25.29 -3.74
N LYS A 30 -2.15 24.00 -3.91
CA LYS A 30 -3.04 23.21 -3.06
C LYS A 30 -2.33 21.93 -2.64
N PRO A 31 -2.72 21.28 -1.53
CA PRO A 31 -2.07 20.06 -1.08
C PRO A 31 -2.10 18.95 -2.14
N LYS A 32 -0.93 18.32 -2.30
CA LYS A 32 -0.63 17.33 -3.33
C LYS A 32 -0.57 15.91 -2.75
N TYR A 33 -0.29 15.76 -1.46
CA TYR A 33 -0.16 14.46 -0.81
C TYR A 33 -1.28 14.26 0.20
N PHE A 34 -2.08 13.23 -0.01
CA PHE A 34 -3.16 12.85 0.90
C PHE A 34 -2.80 11.54 1.58
N PHE A 35 -2.22 11.62 2.77
CA PHE A 35 -1.92 10.45 3.59
C PHE A 35 -3.21 9.95 4.22
N THR A 36 -3.47 8.65 4.11
CA THR A 36 -4.67 8.04 4.67
C THR A 36 -4.39 6.67 5.26
N LEU A 37 -5.02 6.37 6.40
CA LEU A 37 -4.85 5.11 7.12
C LEU A 37 -6.19 4.63 7.69
N ASN A 38 -6.39 3.33 7.65
CA ASN A 38 -7.42 2.63 8.42
C ASN A 38 -6.73 1.80 9.49
N LEU A 39 -6.96 2.14 10.76
CA LEU A 39 -6.22 1.56 11.89
C LEU A 39 -7.17 0.84 12.83
N ARG A 40 -6.72 -0.29 13.38
CA ARG A 40 -7.43 -1.02 14.43
C ARG A 40 -6.45 -1.94 15.16
N GLN A 41 -6.51 -1.97 16.49
CA GLN A 41 -5.70 -2.85 17.35
C GLN A 41 -4.19 -2.84 17.01
N CYS A 42 -3.61 -1.65 16.82
CA CYS A 42 -2.26 -1.50 16.30
C CYS A 42 -1.34 -0.69 17.24
N ILE A 43 -1.61 -0.68 18.55
CA ILE A 43 -0.88 0.18 19.50
C ILE A 43 0.64 -0.05 19.48
N GLU A 44 1.07 -1.28 19.24
CA GLU A 44 2.49 -1.67 19.21
C GLU A 44 3.25 -1.09 18.01
N VAL A 45 2.60 -0.96 16.86
CA VAL A 45 3.20 -0.42 15.63
C VAL A 45 2.93 1.07 15.44
N LEU A 46 1.91 1.60 16.11
CA LEU A 46 1.46 2.98 15.96
C LEU A 46 2.57 4.03 16.13
N PRO A 47 3.50 3.94 17.11
CA PRO A 47 4.58 4.92 17.25
C PRO A 47 5.56 4.92 16.06
N GLN A 48 5.87 3.74 15.51
CA GLN A 48 6.76 3.61 14.36
C GLN A 48 6.07 4.14 13.09
N LEU A 49 4.82 3.71 12.86
CA LEU A 49 4.02 4.10 11.70
C LEU A 49 3.77 5.61 11.64
N LEU A 50 3.23 6.20 12.71
CA LEU A 50 2.95 7.64 12.74
C LEU A 50 4.24 8.46 12.75
N GLY A 51 5.31 7.97 13.38
CA GLY A 51 6.62 8.59 13.31
C GLY A 51 7.09 8.78 11.86
N ALA A 52 7.09 7.70 11.08
CA ALA A 52 7.48 7.73 9.68
C ALA A 52 6.55 8.61 8.82
N VAL A 53 5.22 8.55 9.03
CA VAL A 53 4.25 9.40 8.30
C VAL A 53 4.48 10.88 8.60
N ILE A 54 4.66 11.26 9.87
CA ILE A 54 4.90 12.65 10.26
C ILE A 54 6.25 13.14 9.71
N GLU A 55 7.28 12.30 9.74
CA GLU A 55 8.57 12.62 9.12
C GLU A 55 8.45 12.82 7.60
N ALA A 56 7.66 12.00 6.91
CA ALA A 56 7.40 12.15 5.48
C ALA A 56 6.65 13.45 5.19
N ILE A 57 5.62 13.78 5.97
CA ILE A 57 4.88 15.04 5.86
C ILE A 57 5.81 16.25 6.08
N ARG A 58 6.71 16.18 7.08
CA ARG A 58 7.71 17.23 7.32
C ARG A 58 8.68 17.37 6.16
N PHE A 59 9.14 16.26 5.60
CA PHE A 59 10.03 16.26 4.44
C PHE A 59 9.37 16.89 3.21
N LEU A 60 8.12 16.50 2.90
CA LEU A 60 7.36 16.98 1.74
C LEU A 60 6.83 18.42 1.90
N GLY A 61 6.82 18.93 3.13
CA GLY A 61 6.23 20.21 3.52
C GLY A 61 4.80 20.02 4.05
N PRO A 62 4.52 20.35 5.32
CA PRO A 62 3.19 20.17 5.91
C PRO A 62 2.05 20.83 5.13
N GLN A 63 2.33 21.99 4.50
CA GLN A 63 1.38 22.71 3.66
C GLN A 63 1.01 21.98 2.37
N ASN A 64 1.80 20.99 1.93
CA ASN A 64 1.53 20.18 0.75
C ASN A 64 0.77 18.89 1.09
N CYS A 65 0.51 18.65 2.38
CA CYS A 65 0.08 17.36 2.90
C CYS A 65 -1.23 17.46 3.68
N VAL A 66 -2.00 16.39 3.64
CA VAL A 66 -3.14 16.13 4.53
C VAL A 66 -2.98 14.74 5.12
N LEU A 67 -3.39 14.56 6.36
CA LEU A 67 -3.45 13.27 7.04
C LEU A 67 -4.90 12.97 7.43
N SER A 68 -5.43 11.84 6.98
CA SER A 68 -6.76 11.34 7.33
C SER A 68 -6.61 9.97 7.97
N ILE A 69 -7.16 9.78 9.17
CA ILE A 69 -7.13 8.48 9.84
C ILE A 69 -8.55 8.09 10.22
N VAL A 70 -8.96 6.90 9.78
CA VAL A 70 -10.12 6.21 10.32
C VAL A 70 -9.64 5.14 11.27
N GLU A 71 -10.21 5.12 12.46
CA GLU A 71 -9.94 4.11 13.47
C GLU A 71 -11.20 3.25 13.70
N GLY A 72 -11.01 1.93 13.78
CA GLY A 72 -12.10 0.97 14.00
C GLY A 72 -12.35 0.67 15.49
N ASN A 73 -12.99 -0.45 15.81
CA ASN A 73 -13.21 -0.83 17.21
C ASN A 73 -11.93 -1.42 17.86
N SER A 74 -11.06 -0.60 18.44
CA SER A 74 -9.88 -1.04 19.22
C SER A 74 -10.07 -0.95 20.73
N ASP A 75 -9.48 -1.89 21.48
CA ASP A 75 -9.45 -1.89 22.95
C ASP A 75 -8.02 -1.86 23.55
N ASP A 76 -6.99 -1.74 22.71
CA ASP A 76 -5.57 -1.78 23.09
C ASP A 76 -4.95 -0.40 23.38
N GLY A 77 -5.73 0.68 23.31
CA GLY A 77 -5.25 2.05 23.46
C GLY A 77 -5.03 2.80 22.14
N THR A 78 -5.20 2.15 20.98
CA THR A 78 -5.02 2.78 19.65
C THR A 78 -5.91 4.01 19.48
N PHE A 79 -7.20 3.90 19.80
CA PHE A 79 -8.17 4.99 19.75
C PHE A 79 -7.75 6.17 20.64
N GLU A 80 -7.38 5.90 21.89
CA GLU A 80 -7.01 6.91 22.87
C GLU A 80 -5.79 7.72 22.40
N VAL A 81 -4.77 7.04 21.88
CA VAL A 81 -3.57 7.70 21.34
C VAL A 81 -3.94 8.58 20.16
N LEU A 82 -4.67 8.07 19.17
CA LEU A 82 -5.06 8.83 17.98
C LEU A 82 -5.93 10.06 18.31
N ARG A 83 -6.84 9.91 19.27
CA ARG A 83 -7.67 11.01 19.79
C ARG A 83 -6.83 12.08 20.47
N LEU A 84 -5.84 11.69 21.27
CA LEU A 84 -4.97 12.61 22.02
C LEU A 84 -3.92 13.29 21.12
N LEU A 85 -3.56 12.70 19.98
CA LEU A 85 -2.62 13.30 19.02
C LEU A 85 -3.21 14.48 18.23
N LYS A 86 -4.54 14.60 18.17
CA LYS A 86 -5.22 15.61 17.34
C LYS A 86 -4.74 17.06 17.60
N PRO A 87 -4.66 17.56 18.86
CA PRO A 87 -4.17 18.91 19.11
C PRO A 87 -2.69 19.08 18.76
N ALA A 88 -1.87 18.04 18.99
CA ALA A 88 -0.43 18.09 18.73
C ALA A 88 -0.14 18.20 17.22
N LEU A 89 -0.85 17.43 16.39
CA LEU A 89 -0.70 17.47 14.93
C LEU A 89 -1.15 18.81 14.34
N HIS A 90 -2.28 19.36 14.80
CA HIS A 90 -2.74 20.69 14.37
C HIS A 90 -1.71 21.79 14.72
N GLY A 91 -1.07 21.70 15.89
CA GLY A 91 0.00 22.63 16.30
C GLY A 91 1.24 22.60 15.40
N THR A 92 1.42 21.57 14.57
CA THR A 92 2.54 21.44 13.62
C THR A 92 2.20 21.90 12.20
N GLY A 93 0.99 22.44 11.97
CA GLY A 93 0.53 22.90 10.66
C GLY A 93 0.04 21.78 9.73
N ILE A 94 -0.08 20.54 10.24
CA ILE A 94 -0.61 19.41 9.48
C ILE A 94 -2.14 19.48 9.48
N ARG A 95 -2.76 19.49 8.30
CA ARG A 95 -4.22 19.31 8.16
C ARG A 95 -4.55 17.86 8.51
N TYR A 96 -5.18 17.65 9.67
CA TYR A 96 -5.45 16.31 10.23
C TYR A 96 -6.95 16.07 10.41
N PHE A 97 -7.46 15.01 9.78
CA PHE A 97 -8.79 14.45 9.94
C PHE A 97 -8.70 13.13 10.72
N PHE A 98 -9.56 12.97 11.71
CA PHE A 98 -9.66 11.77 12.52
C PHE A 98 -11.12 11.44 12.75
N GLU A 99 -11.48 10.21 12.43
CA GLU A 99 -12.83 9.66 12.62
C GLU A 99 -12.73 8.25 13.21
N SER A 100 -13.55 7.95 14.21
CA SER A 100 -13.73 6.59 14.74
C SER A 100 -14.99 5.98 14.12
N SER A 101 -14.95 4.68 13.84
CA SER A 101 -16.04 3.96 13.19
C SER A 101 -16.40 2.67 13.92
N ASP A 102 -17.70 2.46 14.14
CA ASP A 102 -18.23 1.22 14.72
C ASP A 102 -18.32 0.07 13.70
N ILE A 103 -17.90 0.28 12.44
CA ILE A 103 -17.96 -0.73 11.38
C ILE A 103 -17.07 -1.93 11.74
N ASP A 104 -17.67 -3.11 11.81
CA ASP A 104 -16.95 -4.35 12.08
C ASP A 104 -16.26 -4.92 10.83
N SER A 105 -14.94 -4.75 10.78
CA SER A 105 -14.05 -5.33 9.76
C SER A 105 -13.94 -6.86 9.79
N HIS A 106 -14.55 -7.54 10.76
CA HIS A 106 -14.70 -9.00 10.83
C HIS A 106 -16.14 -9.48 10.59
N SER A 107 -17.03 -8.59 10.16
CA SER A 107 -18.39 -8.98 9.80
C SER A 107 -18.41 -10.03 8.68
N THR A 108 -19.56 -10.70 8.53
CA THR A 108 -19.77 -11.69 7.45
C THR A 108 -19.58 -11.09 6.06
N ASP A 109 -19.78 -9.77 5.91
CA ASP A 109 -19.51 -9.01 4.69
C ASP A 109 -18.25 -8.15 4.83
N ARG A 110 -17.16 -8.82 5.21
CA ARG A 110 -15.86 -8.19 5.49
C ARG A 110 -15.38 -7.26 4.37
N ILE A 111 -15.58 -7.62 3.10
CA ILE A 111 -15.11 -6.83 1.97
C ILE A 111 -15.90 -5.53 1.84
N ALA A 112 -17.22 -5.57 2.02
CA ALA A 112 -18.03 -4.35 2.05
C ALA A 112 -17.65 -3.46 3.24
N ALA A 113 -17.43 -4.05 4.43
CA ALA A 113 -17.02 -3.31 5.61
C ALA A 113 -15.66 -2.60 5.41
N LEU A 114 -14.65 -3.31 4.88
CA LEU A 114 -13.35 -2.73 4.56
C LEU A 114 -13.46 -1.62 3.50
N SER A 115 -14.28 -1.83 2.47
CA SER A 115 -14.54 -0.81 1.44
C SER A 115 -15.14 0.46 2.03
N GLN A 116 -16.12 0.33 2.94
CA GLN A 116 -16.73 1.46 3.64
C GLN A 116 -15.70 2.21 4.49
N LEU A 117 -14.88 1.51 5.25
CA LEU A 117 -13.82 2.13 6.07
C LEU A 117 -12.82 2.91 5.21
N ARG A 118 -12.38 2.34 4.07
CA ARG A 118 -11.44 3.03 3.17
C ARG A 118 -12.05 4.26 2.52
N ASN A 119 -13.31 4.17 2.09
CA ASN A 119 -14.03 5.32 1.56
C ASN A 119 -14.23 6.40 2.63
N LEU A 120 -14.47 6.01 3.89
CA LEU A 120 -14.56 6.96 5.00
C LEU A 120 -13.24 7.71 5.20
N ALA A 121 -12.11 7.03 5.12
CA ALA A 121 -10.79 7.65 5.26
C ALA A 121 -10.42 8.57 4.08
N LEU A 122 -11.04 8.36 2.91
CA LEU A 122 -10.90 9.23 1.74
C LEU A 122 -11.94 10.34 1.67
N LYS A 123 -12.97 10.33 2.52
CA LYS A 123 -14.07 11.30 2.51
C LYS A 123 -13.62 12.77 2.51
N PRO A 124 -12.59 13.19 3.28
CA PRO A 124 -12.11 14.57 3.21
C PRO A 124 -11.54 14.97 1.83
N LEU A 125 -11.04 14.01 1.06
CA LEU A 125 -10.54 14.23 -0.30
C LEU A 125 -11.70 14.30 -1.30
N THR A 126 -12.66 13.38 -1.20
CA THR A 126 -13.74 13.24 -2.18
C THR A 126 -14.86 14.26 -2.01
N GLU A 127 -15.12 14.75 -0.80
CA GLU A 127 -16.16 15.76 -0.54
C GLU A 127 -15.67 17.21 -0.71
N SER A 128 -14.36 17.44 -0.65
CA SER A 128 -13.74 18.77 -0.76
C SER A 128 -12.70 18.85 -1.88
N GLN A 129 -12.95 18.22 -3.03
CA GLN A 129 -11.97 18.10 -4.13
C GLN A 129 -11.32 19.43 -4.55
N ASP A 130 -12.05 20.55 -4.50
CA ASP A 130 -11.54 21.89 -4.84
C ASP A 130 -10.45 22.40 -3.88
N GLU A 131 -10.24 21.76 -2.73
CA GLU A 131 -9.17 22.11 -1.80
C GLU A 131 -7.83 21.43 -2.10
N TYR A 132 -7.77 20.53 -3.08
CA TYR A 132 -6.60 19.71 -3.37
C TYR A 132 -6.05 19.94 -4.78
N SER A 133 -4.80 19.52 -5.00
CA SER A 133 -4.20 19.54 -6.34
C SER A 133 -4.95 18.55 -7.26
N PRO A 134 -5.18 18.87 -8.55
CA PRO A 134 -5.69 17.88 -9.49
C PRO A 134 -4.72 16.69 -9.67
N ASN A 135 -3.44 16.88 -9.36
CA ASN A 135 -2.41 15.84 -9.39
C ASN A 135 -2.19 15.20 -8.01
N THR A 136 -3.21 15.18 -7.14
CA THR A 136 -3.10 14.61 -5.80
C THR A 136 -2.62 13.16 -5.87
N THR A 137 -1.67 12.82 -5.01
CA THR A 137 -1.24 11.45 -4.73
C THR A 137 -1.81 11.04 -3.39
N ILE A 138 -2.69 10.04 -3.40
CA ILE A 138 -3.16 9.36 -2.20
C ILE A 138 -2.04 8.43 -1.75
N VAL A 139 -1.63 8.51 -0.49
CA VAL A 139 -0.67 7.59 0.13
C VAL A 139 -1.42 6.82 1.20
N PHE A 140 -1.85 5.61 0.86
CA PHE A 140 -2.65 4.76 1.73
C PHE A 140 -1.72 3.77 2.43
N LEU A 141 -1.74 3.76 3.77
CA LEU A 141 -0.97 2.81 4.58
C LEU A 141 -1.92 1.93 5.42
N ASN A 142 -1.56 0.65 5.53
CA ASN A 142 -2.07 -0.24 6.55
C ASN A 142 -1.37 0.04 7.90
N ASP A 143 -1.74 -0.72 8.93
CA ASP A 143 -1.12 -0.82 10.25
C ASP A 143 0.21 -1.58 10.23
N ILE A 144 1.15 -1.12 9.40
CA ILE A 144 2.48 -1.71 9.23
C ILE A 144 3.57 -0.93 9.97
N SER A 145 4.69 -1.58 10.28
CA SER A 145 5.89 -0.88 10.70
C SER A 145 6.70 -0.48 9.47
N ILE A 146 7.02 0.81 9.36
CA ILE A 146 7.61 1.39 8.14
C ILE A 146 8.62 2.48 8.47
N CYS A 147 9.58 2.72 7.57
CA CYS A 147 10.56 3.80 7.66
C CYS A 147 10.22 4.96 6.72
N LEU A 148 10.77 6.15 7.01
CA LEU A 148 10.63 7.34 6.16
C LEU A 148 11.02 7.09 4.70
N GLU A 149 12.14 6.38 4.49
CA GLU A 149 12.64 6.06 3.14
C GLU A 149 11.65 5.22 2.33
N ASP A 150 10.90 4.31 2.97
CA ASP A 150 9.94 3.43 2.30
C ASP A 150 8.80 4.26 1.71
N ILE A 151 8.26 5.19 2.51
CA ILE A 151 7.18 6.10 2.10
C ILE A 151 7.65 6.98 0.94
N LEU A 152 8.83 7.59 1.07
CA LEU A 152 9.36 8.49 0.04
C LEU A 152 9.70 7.74 -1.24
N GLU A 153 10.19 6.51 -1.17
CA GLU A 153 10.49 5.71 -2.36
C GLU A 153 9.23 5.28 -3.11
N ILE A 154 8.17 4.88 -2.42
CA ILE A 154 6.88 4.58 -3.06
C ILE A 154 6.33 5.82 -3.79
N ILE A 155 6.34 6.99 -3.14
CA ILE A 155 5.90 8.25 -3.78
C ILE A 155 6.83 8.62 -4.94
N HIS A 156 8.14 8.48 -4.74
CA HIS A 156 9.15 8.76 -5.77
C HIS A 156 8.91 7.92 -7.01
N GLN A 157 8.76 6.61 -6.87
CA GLN A 157 8.55 5.72 -8.01
C GLN A 157 7.23 6.01 -8.71
N LYS A 158 6.18 6.38 -7.99
CA LYS A 158 4.93 6.82 -8.61
C LYS A 158 5.16 8.02 -9.55
N VAL A 159 5.84 9.05 -9.05
CA VAL A 159 6.14 10.28 -9.82
C VAL A 159 7.13 9.98 -10.94
N TYR A 160 8.23 9.31 -10.61
CA TYR A 160 9.30 8.98 -11.54
C TYR A 160 8.73 8.17 -12.69
N GLN A 161 8.11 7.02 -12.44
CA GLN A 161 7.58 6.11 -13.47
C GLN A 161 6.36 6.66 -14.22
N LYS A 162 5.76 7.77 -13.72
CA LYS A 162 4.44 8.26 -14.14
C LYS A 162 3.38 7.17 -13.98
N ALA A 163 3.44 6.47 -12.84
CA ALA A 163 2.54 5.39 -12.50
C ALA A 163 1.22 5.93 -11.95
N ASP A 164 0.15 5.18 -12.22
CA ASP A 164 -1.17 5.40 -11.64
C ASP A 164 -1.18 4.92 -10.17
N MET A 165 -0.51 3.79 -9.90
CA MET A 165 -0.40 3.21 -8.56
C MET A 165 0.95 2.51 -8.38
N THR A 166 1.55 2.66 -7.19
CA THR A 166 2.76 1.91 -6.80
C THR A 166 2.61 1.31 -5.41
N CYS A 167 2.97 0.03 -5.25
CA CYS A 167 2.91 -0.69 -3.98
C CYS A 167 4.28 -1.24 -3.54
N ALA A 168 4.43 -1.54 -2.25
CA ALA A 168 5.61 -2.21 -1.71
C ALA A 168 5.60 -3.74 -1.95
N MET A 169 6.57 -4.46 -1.37
CA MET A 169 6.54 -5.90 -1.15
C MET A 169 6.14 -6.20 0.30
N ASP A 170 5.08 -6.97 0.48
CA ASP A 170 4.53 -7.36 1.77
C ASP A 170 4.93 -8.79 2.14
N TRP A 171 5.50 -8.96 3.33
CA TRP A 171 6.09 -10.21 3.78
C TRP A 171 5.45 -10.73 5.06
N ALA A 172 5.58 -12.03 5.29
CA ALA A 172 5.31 -12.68 6.56
C ALA A 172 6.27 -13.86 6.76
N HIS A 173 6.48 -14.26 8.00
CA HIS A 173 7.26 -15.47 8.35
C HIS A 173 6.33 -16.66 8.63
N VAL A 174 5.57 -17.08 7.62
CA VAL A 174 4.72 -18.29 7.71
C VAL A 174 5.55 -19.56 7.61
N MET A 175 6.67 -19.50 6.88
CA MET A 175 7.65 -20.58 6.70
C MET A 175 9.02 -20.17 7.27
N SER A 176 10.04 -21.02 7.10
CA SER A 176 11.43 -20.69 7.49
C SER A 176 11.97 -19.49 6.71
N GLU A 177 11.62 -19.40 5.43
CA GLU A 177 11.97 -18.29 4.54
C GLU A 177 10.83 -17.25 4.51
N PRO A 178 11.15 -15.95 4.29
CA PRO A 178 10.14 -14.91 4.10
C PRO A 178 9.17 -15.26 2.98
N THR A 179 7.88 -15.25 3.31
CA THR A 179 6.78 -15.57 2.40
C THR A 179 6.08 -14.29 1.99
N PHE A 180 5.81 -14.11 0.69
CA PHE A 180 5.01 -12.98 0.23
C PHE A 180 3.57 -13.12 0.76
N TYR A 181 3.12 -12.14 1.54
CA TYR A 181 1.88 -12.25 2.33
C TYR A 181 0.63 -11.93 1.51
N ASP A 182 0.66 -10.86 0.71
CA ASP A 182 -0.52 -10.29 0.06
C ASP A 182 -0.88 -10.98 -1.28
N VAL A 183 -0.69 -12.30 -1.33
CA VAL A 183 -0.90 -13.13 -2.55
C VAL A 183 -2.37 -13.16 -2.98
N TRP A 184 -3.31 -13.04 -2.04
CA TRP A 184 -4.74 -13.05 -2.37
C TRP A 184 -5.12 -11.85 -3.24
N ILE A 185 -4.52 -10.69 -2.97
CA ILE A 185 -4.78 -9.42 -3.67
C ILE A 185 -3.94 -9.28 -4.94
N SER A 186 -2.69 -9.74 -4.88
CA SER A 186 -1.69 -9.44 -5.90
C SER A 186 -1.83 -10.30 -7.16
N ARG A 187 -1.84 -9.66 -8.32
CA ARG A 187 -1.84 -10.34 -9.62
C ARG A 187 -0.75 -9.75 -10.50
N GLY A 188 0.15 -10.59 -11.00
CA GLY A 188 1.15 -10.21 -11.97
C GLY A 188 0.50 -9.73 -13.27
N ILE A 189 1.30 -9.17 -14.18
CA ILE A 189 0.77 -8.71 -15.48
C ILE A 189 0.28 -9.87 -16.37
N THR A 190 0.63 -11.11 -16.03
CA THR A 190 0.07 -12.34 -16.62
C THR A 190 -1.36 -12.63 -16.17
N GLY A 191 -1.85 -11.91 -15.15
CA GLY A 191 -3.14 -12.16 -14.50
C GLY A 191 -3.09 -13.23 -13.41
N ASP A 192 -1.97 -13.89 -13.16
CA ASP A 192 -1.83 -14.92 -12.12
C ASP A 192 -1.34 -14.35 -10.78
N SER A 193 -1.47 -15.12 -9.70
CA SER A 193 -0.87 -14.76 -8.39
C SER A 193 0.67 -14.73 -8.47
N PHE A 194 1.31 -14.02 -7.53
CA PHE A 194 2.77 -13.89 -7.53
C PHE A 194 3.52 -15.21 -7.33
N PHE A 195 2.89 -16.21 -6.72
CA PHE A 195 3.37 -17.59 -6.73
C PHE A 195 2.19 -18.54 -6.96
N ASP A 196 2.50 -19.79 -7.36
CA ASP A 196 1.47 -20.81 -7.57
C ASP A 196 0.90 -21.29 -6.24
N ILE A 197 -0.42 -21.33 -6.12
CA ILE A 197 -1.11 -21.93 -4.97
C ILE A 197 -1.66 -23.27 -5.44
N PRO A 198 -1.10 -24.41 -4.98
CA PRO A 198 -1.50 -25.73 -5.45
C PRO A 198 -2.96 -26.05 -5.14
N ALA A 199 -3.46 -27.14 -5.74
CA ALA A 199 -4.86 -27.55 -5.62
C ALA A 199 -5.31 -27.86 -4.18
N ASP A 200 -4.37 -28.20 -3.28
CA ASP A 200 -4.65 -28.41 -1.86
C ASP A 200 -4.72 -27.10 -1.05
N GLY A 201 -4.43 -25.96 -1.69
CA GLY A 201 -4.45 -24.63 -1.09
C GLY A 201 -3.25 -24.31 -0.20
N SER A 202 -2.19 -25.14 -0.23
CA SER A 202 -0.99 -24.89 0.56
C SER A 202 -0.18 -23.71 0.02
N TRP A 203 0.77 -23.22 0.81
CA TRP A 203 1.70 -22.16 0.42
C TRP A 203 3.10 -22.73 0.14
N ASP A 204 3.22 -24.03 -0.12
CA ASP A 204 4.51 -24.73 -0.25
C ASP A 204 5.37 -24.22 -1.41
N LEU A 205 4.74 -23.61 -2.42
CA LEU A 205 5.40 -23.03 -3.59
C LEU A 205 5.66 -21.52 -3.46
N ALA A 206 5.38 -20.92 -2.30
CA ALA A 206 5.57 -19.49 -2.07
C ALA A 206 7.01 -18.95 -2.32
N PRO A 207 8.09 -19.73 -2.11
CA PRO A 207 9.43 -19.28 -2.47
C PRO A 207 9.64 -19.04 -3.98
N ASN A 208 8.79 -19.63 -4.84
CA ASN A 208 8.92 -19.57 -6.29
C ASN A 208 8.12 -18.38 -6.88
N LEU A 209 8.47 -17.16 -6.47
CA LEU A 209 7.84 -15.94 -6.96
C LEU A 209 8.05 -15.76 -8.47
N PHE A 210 6.99 -15.35 -9.16
CA PHE A 210 6.91 -15.07 -10.59
C PHE A 210 7.35 -16.26 -11.46
N TRP A 211 7.02 -17.48 -11.01
CA TRP A 211 7.41 -18.74 -11.65
C TRP A 211 7.01 -18.82 -13.14
N ASN A 212 5.87 -18.24 -13.51
CA ASN A 212 5.31 -18.22 -14.86
C ASN A 212 5.60 -16.93 -15.65
N ASP A 213 6.35 -15.98 -15.08
CA ASP A 213 6.70 -14.71 -15.70
C ASP A 213 8.21 -14.45 -15.58
N PRO A 214 9.02 -14.97 -16.53
CA PRO A 214 10.46 -14.77 -16.51
C PRO A 214 10.89 -13.30 -16.52
N ILE A 215 10.15 -12.41 -17.18
CA ILE A 215 10.52 -10.99 -17.28
C ILE A 215 10.35 -10.34 -15.91
N THR A 216 9.19 -10.53 -15.27
CA THR A 216 8.94 -10.00 -13.93
C THR A 216 9.88 -10.63 -12.90
N ARG A 217 10.17 -11.93 -13.01
CA ARG A 217 11.14 -12.60 -12.14
C ARG A 217 12.54 -11.97 -12.23
N ASP A 218 13.02 -11.70 -13.43
CA ASP A 218 14.34 -11.10 -13.64
C ASP A 218 14.39 -9.65 -13.09
N LEU A 219 13.32 -8.87 -13.29
CA LEU A 219 13.18 -7.53 -12.70
C LEU A 219 13.16 -7.59 -11.18
N TYR A 220 12.37 -8.49 -10.59
CA TYR A 220 12.28 -8.72 -9.16
C TYR A 220 13.64 -9.09 -8.54
N GLN A 221 14.36 -10.05 -9.14
CA GLN A 221 15.70 -10.45 -8.69
C GLN A 221 16.71 -9.29 -8.75
N ALA A 222 16.56 -8.42 -9.75
CA ALA A 222 17.35 -7.21 -9.89
C ALA A 222 16.87 -6.03 -9.03
N HIS A 223 15.84 -6.22 -8.19
CA HIS A 223 15.20 -5.18 -7.37
C HIS A 223 14.72 -3.98 -8.20
N LYS A 224 14.27 -4.23 -9.43
CA LYS A 224 13.71 -3.22 -10.33
C LYS A 224 12.18 -3.20 -10.26
N PRO A 225 11.55 -2.01 -10.31
CA PRO A 225 10.10 -1.90 -10.42
C PRO A 225 9.52 -2.70 -11.59
N PHE A 226 8.35 -3.29 -11.40
CA PHE A 226 7.66 -4.07 -12.44
C PHE A 226 6.15 -3.81 -12.42
N GLN A 227 5.52 -3.86 -13.60
CA GLN A 227 4.08 -3.67 -13.75
C GLN A 227 3.31 -4.91 -13.30
N VAL A 228 2.14 -4.69 -12.71
CA VAL A 228 1.24 -5.73 -12.22
C VAL A 228 -0.20 -5.41 -12.63
N PHE A 229 -1.09 -6.40 -12.58
CA PHE A 229 -2.52 -6.13 -12.71
C PHE A 229 -3.08 -5.52 -11.41
N SER A 230 -2.69 -6.04 -10.25
CA SER A 230 -3.14 -5.54 -8.94
C SER A 230 -2.09 -5.72 -7.85
N CYS A 231 -2.06 -4.78 -6.88
CA CYS A 231 -1.27 -4.84 -5.64
C CYS A 231 -1.90 -3.96 -4.55
N TRP A 232 -1.54 -4.20 -3.29
CA TRP A 232 -1.84 -3.30 -2.16
C TRP A 232 -0.67 -3.25 -1.18
N ASN A 233 -0.26 -4.42 -0.70
CA ASN A 233 1.05 -4.72 -0.12
C ASN A 233 1.47 -3.76 1.02
N GLY A 234 0.56 -3.48 1.95
CA GLY A 234 0.82 -2.66 3.14
C GLY A 234 0.86 -1.14 2.91
N ILE A 235 1.39 -0.67 1.78
CA ILE A 235 1.39 0.74 1.39
C ILE A 235 1.22 0.88 -0.13
N ALA A 236 0.35 1.82 -0.53
CA ALA A 236 0.16 2.20 -1.92
C ALA A 236 0.15 3.71 -2.12
N ALA A 237 0.83 4.21 -3.15
CA ALA A 237 0.67 5.57 -3.64
C ALA A 237 -0.15 5.56 -4.94
N ILE A 238 -1.28 6.26 -4.97
CA ILE A 238 -2.34 6.14 -5.99
C ILE A 238 -2.67 7.53 -6.54
N ILE A 239 -3.02 7.63 -7.82
CA ILE A 239 -3.61 8.84 -8.39
C ILE A 239 -4.91 9.20 -7.66
N GLY A 240 -5.08 10.47 -7.31
CA GLY A 240 -6.25 10.94 -6.58
C GLY A 240 -7.43 11.32 -7.47
N GLU A 241 -7.18 11.74 -8.72
CA GLU A 241 -8.21 12.32 -9.60
C GLU A 241 -9.45 11.42 -9.76
N PRO A 242 -9.35 10.11 -10.03
CA PRO A 242 -10.53 9.28 -10.22
C PRO A 242 -11.42 9.16 -8.96
N PHE A 243 -10.83 9.26 -7.77
CA PHE A 243 -11.58 9.30 -6.52
C PHE A 243 -12.24 10.67 -6.31
N MET A 244 -11.52 11.75 -6.61
CA MET A 244 -12.01 13.12 -6.46
C MET A 244 -13.21 13.38 -7.38
N THR A 245 -13.19 12.88 -8.62
CA THR A 245 -14.29 13.03 -9.58
C THR A 245 -15.43 12.04 -9.36
N GLY A 246 -15.30 11.11 -8.40
CA GLY A 246 -16.30 10.08 -8.11
C GLY A 246 -16.37 8.98 -9.18
N SER A 247 -15.36 8.88 -10.04
CA SER A 247 -15.26 7.85 -11.08
C SER A 247 -14.95 6.47 -10.51
N ILE A 248 -14.24 6.41 -9.37
CA ILE A 248 -14.00 5.18 -8.60
C ILE A 248 -14.19 5.39 -7.10
N ALA A 249 -14.48 4.29 -6.40
CA ALA A 249 -14.47 4.18 -4.95
C ALA A 249 -14.14 2.73 -4.57
N PHE A 250 -13.71 2.49 -3.32
CA PHE A 250 -13.61 1.11 -2.84
C PHE A 250 -14.99 0.47 -2.77
N ARG A 251 -15.10 -0.80 -3.14
CA ARG A 251 -16.38 -1.51 -3.20
C ARG A 251 -16.22 -3.01 -2.99
N ALA A 252 -17.31 -3.64 -2.60
CA ALA A 252 -17.47 -5.09 -2.65
C ALA A 252 -17.65 -5.57 -4.10
N PRO A 253 -17.39 -6.86 -4.38
CA PRO A 253 -17.67 -7.45 -5.69
C PRO A 253 -19.18 -7.47 -5.96
N LYS A 254 -19.58 -7.23 -7.21
CA LYS A 254 -20.94 -7.46 -7.70
C LYS A 254 -21.21 -8.98 -7.84
N GLU A 255 -22.47 -9.36 -8.00
CA GLU A 255 -22.88 -10.77 -8.10
C GLU A 255 -22.19 -11.50 -9.27
N GLU A 256 -21.98 -10.81 -10.39
CA GLU A 256 -21.36 -11.34 -11.59
C GLU A 256 -19.82 -11.30 -11.55
N GLU A 257 -19.22 -10.68 -10.54
CA GLU A 257 -17.76 -10.55 -10.43
C GLU A 257 -17.16 -11.66 -9.57
N CYS A 258 -15.89 -11.99 -9.85
CA CYS A 258 -15.11 -12.79 -8.91
C CYS A 258 -15.11 -12.19 -7.49
N PHE A 259 -15.34 -13.05 -6.49
CA PHE A 259 -15.20 -12.68 -5.08
C PHE A 259 -13.73 -12.45 -4.74
N GLN A 260 -13.34 -11.18 -4.60
CA GLN A 260 -11.97 -10.72 -4.33
C GLN A 260 -12.00 -9.51 -3.39
N GLY A 261 -10.88 -9.28 -2.71
CA GLY A 261 -10.72 -8.11 -1.85
C GLY A 261 -10.86 -6.79 -2.61
N GLU A 262 -11.28 -5.75 -1.89
CA GLU A 262 -11.50 -4.41 -2.43
C GLU A 262 -10.29 -3.78 -3.13
N PRO A 263 -9.02 -4.08 -2.81
CA PRO A 263 -7.90 -3.51 -3.56
C PRO A 263 -7.72 -4.15 -4.94
N SER A 264 -8.05 -5.44 -5.11
CA SER A 264 -8.05 -6.09 -6.42
C SER A 264 -9.16 -5.52 -7.31
N LEU A 265 -10.33 -5.26 -6.72
CA LEU A 265 -11.44 -4.60 -7.42
C LEU A 265 -11.12 -3.15 -7.76
N LEU A 266 -10.45 -2.42 -6.88
CA LEU A 266 -9.94 -1.07 -7.17
C LEU A 266 -9.01 -1.09 -8.38
N ALA A 267 -8.02 -1.99 -8.41
CA ALA A 267 -7.09 -2.09 -9.53
C ALA A 267 -7.82 -2.40 -10.84
N LYS A 268 -8.79 -3.32 -10.80
CA LYS A 268 -9.65 -3.63 -11.94
C LYS A 268 -10.45 -2.41 -12.43
N ASP A 269 -11.03 -1.62 -11.53
CA ASP A 269 -11.75 -0.39 -11.88
C ASP A 269 -10.81 0.66 -12.48
N MET A 270 -9.59 0.77 -11.94
CA MET A 270 -8.54 1.64 -12.50
C MET A 270 -8.17 1.21 -13.93
N TRP A 271 -7.94 -0.08 -14.17
CA TRP A 271 -7.70 -0.61 -15.53
C TRP A 271 -8.85 -0.27 -16.49
N ASN A 272 -10.11 -0.39 -16.04
CA ASN A 272 -11.28 -0.06 -16.85
C ASN A 272 -11.36 1.43 -17.24
N LEU A 273 -10.79 2.32 -16.41
CA LEU A 273 -10.69 3.74 -16.70
C LEU A 273 -9.42 4.14 -17.47
N GLY A 274 -8.57 3.16 -17.84
CA GLY A 274 -7.30 3.42 -18.53
C GLY A 274 -6.14 3.77 -17.59
N HIS A 275 -6.29 3.54 -16.29
CA HIS A 275 -5.27 3.75 -15.26
C HIS A 275 -4.51 2.45 -14.92
N GLY A 276 -3.97 1.80 -15.95
CA GLY A 276 -3.29 0.50 -15.86
C GLY A 276 -1.82 0.53 -15.46
N LYS A 277 -1.24 1.70 -15.19
CA LYS A 277 0.19 1.82 -14.81
C LYS A 277 0.36 1.54 -13.32
N ILE A 278 0.07 0.31 -12.93
CA ILE A 278 0.15 -0.21 -11.57
C ILE A 278 1.46 -0.99 -11.44
N ALA A 279 2.28 -0.67 -10.45
CA ALA A 279 3.59 -1.30 -10.28
C ALA A 279 3.90 -1.69 -8.83
N VAL A 280 4.73 -2.70 -8.68
CA VAL A 280 5.35 -3.05 -7.40
C VAL A 280 6.79 -2.55 -7.39
N ILE A 281 7.20 -2.02 -6.24
CA ILE A 281 8.53 -1.46 -5.99
C ILE A 281 9.28 -2.41 -5.04
N PRO A 282 10.09 -3.34 -5.58
CA PRO A 282 10.70 -4.40 -4.78
C PRO A 282 11.85 -3.94 -3.87
N SER A 283 12.30 -2.69 -3.99
CA SER A 283 13.22 -2.08 -3.02
C SER A 283 12.55 -1.80 -1.67
N VAL A 284 11.22 -1.70 -1.62
CA VAL A 284 10.46 -1.40 -0.41
C VAL A 284 9.85 -2.67 0.15
N ASN A 285 10.34 -3.12 1.31
CA ASN A 285 9.89 -4.34 1.99
C ASN A 285 9.22 -3.99 3.34
N VAL A 286 8.00 -4.47 3.58
CA VAL A 286 7.19 -4.14 4.78
C VAL A 286 6.67 -5.38 5.52
N GLU A 287 6.31 -5.19 6.80
CA GLU A 287 5.65 -6.18 7.67
C GLU A 287 4.77 -5.44 8.72
N TYR A 288 3.92 -6.16 9.45
CA TYR A 288 2.91 -5.71 10.41
C TYR A 288 3.35 -5.64 11.89
N SER A 289 4.65 -5.78 12.20
CA SER A 289 5.21 -5.63 13.54
C SER A 289 6.65 -5.14 13.53
N ASN A 290 7.10 -4.49 14.61
CA ASN A 290 8.46 -3.95 14.69
C ASN A 290 9.54 -5.06 14.63
N GLU A 291 9.34 -6.16 15.35
CA GLU A 291 10.29 -7.29 15.39
C GLU A 291 10.43 -7.94 14.02
N ARG A 292 9.31 -8.34 13.40
CA ARG A 292 9.34 -9.01 12.11
C ARG A 292 9.74 -8.09 10.99
N THR A 293 9.37 -6.80 11.04
CA THR A 293 9.88 -5.83 10.06
C THR A 293 11.39 -5.70 10.18
N THR A 294 11.95 -5.63 11.39
CA THR A 294 13.42 -5.62 11.60
C THR A 294 14.05 -6.87 10.97
N LYS A 295 13.43 -8.03 11.15
CA LYS A 295 13.88 -9.28 10.54
C LYS A 295 13.79 -9.24 9.00
N ILE A 296 12.66 -8.82 8.44
CA ILE A 296 12.45 -8.68 6.99
C ILE A 296 13.43 -7.69 6.38
N LYS A 297 13.69 -6.54 7.02
CA LYS A 297 14.71 -5.60 6.55
C LYS A 297 16.11 -6.22 6.56
N GLY A 298 16.43 -7.08 7.52
CA GLY A 298 17.68 -7.85 7.54
C GLY A 298 17.80 -8.91 6.45
N GLU A 299 16.68 -9.53 6.04
CA GLU A 299 16.65 -10.62 5.03
C GLU A 299 16.45 -10.11 3.59
N LYS A 300 15.64 -9.07 3.41
CA LYS A 300 15.26 -8.48 2.11
C LYS A 300 15.90 -7.13 1.85
N GLY A 301 16.60 -6.55 2.82
CA GLY A 301 17.29 -5.27 2.70
C GLY A 301 16.40 -4.05 3.00
N PHE A 302 17.06 -2.96 3.38
CA PHE A 302 16.46 -1.64 3.48
C PHE A 302 16.30 -0.98 2.12
N THR A 303 15.42 0.03 2.03
CA THR A 303 15.15 0.71 0.76
C THR A 303 16.41 1.40 0.23
N SER A 304 17.14 2.11 1.11
CA SER A 304 18.42 2.75 0.81
C SER A 304 19.45 1.81 0.18
N GLU A 305 19.57 0.57 0.68
CA GLU A 305 20.54 -0.41 0.18
C GLU A 305 20.29 -0.82 -1.27
N TRP A 306 19.03 -0.80 -1.72
CA TRP A 306 18.66 -1.14 -3.09
C TRP A 306 18.77 0.07 -4.01
N VAL A 307 18.27 1.22 -3.60
CA VAL A 307 18.26 2.41 -4.45
C VAL A 307 19.66 3.04 -4.62
N GLU A 308 20.60 2.76 -3.72
CA GLU A 308 22.03 3.08 -3.95
C GLU A 308 22.58 2.32 -5.15
N LYS A 309 22.23 1.04 -5.29
CA LYS A 309 22.65 0.18 -6.42
C LYS A 309 21.99 0.59 -7.74
N GLU A 310 20.84 1.27 -7.70
CA GLU A 310 20.19 1.79 -8.90
C GLU A 310 20.93 2.96 -9.55
N ARG A 311 21.69 3.76 -8.78
CA ARG A 311 22.36 4.99 -9.26
C ARG A 311 23.34 4.74 -10.41
N ASP A 312 23.77 3.49 -10.60
CA ASP A 312 24.70 3.10 -11.66
C ASP A 312 24.01 2.67 -12.98
N THR A 313 22.68 2.75 -13.13
CA THR A 313 22.02 2.39 -14.40
C THR A 313 20.83 3.29 -14.78
N GLU A 314 20.80 3.84 -16.00
CA GLU A 314 19.64 4.52 -16.60
C GLU A 314 18.43 3.56 -16.86
N SER A 315 18.45 2.34 -16.33
CA SER A 315 17.66 1.19 -16.80
C SER A 315 16.49 0.78 -15.88
N THR A 316 15.98 1.69 -15.04
CA THR A 316 14.92 1.41 -14.05
C THR A 316 13.51 1.81 -14.50
N ARG A 317 13.36 2.39 -15.70
CA ARG A 317 12.05 2.77 -16.24
C ARG A 317 11.23 1.54 -16.64
N ILE A 318 9.98 1.49 -16.19
CA ILE A 318 9.04 0.44 -16.59
C ILE A 318 8.63 0.67 -18.05
N VAL A 319 8.70 -0.39 -18.85
CA VAL A 319 8.06 -0.46 -20.17
C VAL A 319 6.64 -0.94 -19.94
N TRP A 320 5.68 -0.02 -20.00
CA TRP A 320 4.27 -0.30 -19.68
C TRP A 320 3.59 -1.09 -20.79
N GLN A 321 2.87 -2.14 -20.40
CA GLN A 321 1.84 -2.78 -21.19
C GLN A 321 0.56 -1.96 -21.06
N GLU A 322 0.04 -1.47 -22.20
CA GLU A 322 -1.14 -0.61 -22.23
C GLU A 322 -2.44 -1.40 -22.02
N GLU A 323 -2.48 -2.66 -22.47
CA GLU A 323 -3.65 -3.53 -22.32
C GLU A 323 -3.52 -4.43 -21.07
N PRO A 324 -4.60 -4.65 -20.30
CA PRO A 324 -4.61 -5.61 -19.21
C PRO A 324 -4.49 -7.05 -19.73
N PRO A 325 -4.13 -8.03 -18.88
CA PRO A 325 -4.20 -9.44 -19.25
C PRO A 325 -5.63 -9.82 -19.64
N ALA A 326 -5.79 -10.69 -20.64
CA ALA A 326 -7.11 -11.11 -21.10
C ALA A 326 -7.94 -11.79 -19.99
N LYS A 327 -7.27 -12.47 -19.07
CA LYS A 327 -7.88 -13.15 -17.92
C LYS A 327 -7.06 -12.93 -16.66
N VAL A 328 -7.74 -12.99 -15.52
CA VAL A 328 -7.11 -12.91 -14.19
C VAL A 328 -7.55 -14.08 -13.33
N ARG A 329 -6.67 -14.51 -12.42
CA ARG A 329 -6.91 -15.59 -11.48
C ARG A 329 -7.91 -15.13 -10.41
N CYS A 330 -9.12 -15.66 -10.48
CA CYS A 330 -10.11 -15.58 -9.43
C CYS A 330 -9.77 -16.57 -8.31
N MET A 331 -9.73 -16.11 -7.06
CA MET A 331 -9.36 -16.93 -5.91
C MET A 331 -10.39 -16.75 -4.80
N ARG A 332 -11.55 -17.41 -4.94
CA ARG A 332 -12.62 -17.35 -3.92
C ARG A 332 -12.18 -17.97 -2.60
N SER A 333 -11.31 -18.98 -2.71
CA SER A 333 -10.53 -19.55 -1.60
C SER A 333 -9.22 -20.12 -2.17
N TRP A 334 -8.33 -20.59 -1.30
CA TRP A 334 -7.09 -21.24 -1.74
C TRP A 334 -7.31 -22.50 -2.59
N THR A 335 -8.41 -23.22 -2.36
CA THR A 335 -8.77 -24.45 -3.09
C THR A 335 -9.77 -24.22 -4.23
N ALA A 336 -10.39 -23.03 -4.30
CA ALA A 336 -11.34 -22.65 -5.33
C ALA A 336 -10.79 -21.50 -6.17
N GLN A 337 -10.04 -21.85 -7.20
CA GLN A 337 -9.39 -20.91 -8.12
C GLN A 337 -9.87 -21.14 -9.56
N THR A 338 -10.19 -20.05 -10.28
CA THR A 338 -10.63 -20.08 -11.68
C THR A 338 -9.99 -18.95 -12.49
N TRP A 339 -9.98 -19.07 -13.81
CA TRP A 339 -9.52 -18.02 -14.72
C TRP A 339 -10.71 -17.30 -15.33
N GLU A 340 -10.94 -16.07 -14.91
CA GLU A 340 -12.06 -15.24 -15.38
C GLU A 340 -11.55 -14.13 -16.30
N VAL A 341 -12.42 -13.59 -17.15
CA VAL A 341 -12.08 -12.43 -17.98
C VAL A 341 -11.81 -11.25 -17.05
N TRP A 342 -10.75 -10.47 -17.31
CA TRP A 342 -10.29 -9.44 -16.37
C TRP A 342 -11.35 -8.38 -16.03
N ASN A 343 -12.25 -8.07 -16.98
CA ASN A 343 -13.33 -7.10 -16.85
C ASN A 343 -14.71 -7.74 -16.64
N GLU A 344 -14.79 -9.03 -16.29
CA GLU A 344 -16.05 -9.71 -15.98
C GLU A 344 -16.91 -8.86 -15.01
N GLY A 345 -18.18 -8.60 -15.30
CA GLY A 345 -19.06 -7.81 -14.42
C GLY A 345 -18.86 -6.27 -14.44
N LEU A 346 -17.95 -5.77 -15.29
CA LEU A 346 -17.91 -4.38 -15.70
C LEU A 346 -18.81 -4.22 -16.94
N ILE A 347 -19.95 -3.53 -16.79
CA ILE A 347 -20.87 -3.17 -17.89
C ILE A 347 -20.80 -1.67 -18.08
#